data_AF-A0AA88WZK0-F1
#
_entry.id   AF-A0AA88WZK0-F1
#
_cell.length_a   1.000
_cell.length_b   1.000
_cell.length_c   1.000
_cell.angle_alpha   90.00
_cell.angle_beta   90.00
_cell.angle_gamma   90.00
#
_symmetry.space_group_name_H-M   'P 1'
#
loop_
_entity.id
_entity.type
_entity.pdbx_description
1 polymer ?
#
loop_
_entity_poly.entity_id
_entity_poly.type
_entity_poly.pdbx_seq_one_letter_code
_entity_poly.pdbx_strand_id
1 'polypeptide(L)'
;MELFNLFDWVAPGCLGTREHFRKFYDEPLKRGQRSTAPDTFVHVADVRKQHLVEVLGKYFLRRTKEETIGNLMMGKEDNVVFCATSEVQKRVYQRMLQLPEIQCLINKDLPCSCGSPLKKAECCKRTIPNGIIWDYLHRDSPDGCDHCPFCVVLPCLVKPHQVELGDTASSGNRE
;
A
#
# COMPACT_ATOMS: atom_id res chain seq x y z
N MET A 1 -7.12 0.04 -12.39
CA MET A 1 -7.25 -0.99 -13.46
C MET A 1 -8.39 -1.98 -13.25
N GLU A 2 -8.72 -2.41 -12.02
CA GLU A 2 -9.81 -3.38 -11.79
C GLU A 2 -11.16 -2.89 -12.33
N LEU A 3 -11.50 -1.61 -12.09
CA LEU A 3 -12.69 -0.98 -12.64
C LEU A 3 -12.78 -1.07 -14.16
N PHE A 4 -11.67 -0.81 -14.87
CA PHE A 4 -11.65 -0.90 -16.33
C PHE A 4 -12.00 -2.31 -16.81
N ASN A 5 -11.38 -3.34 -16.22
CA ASN A 5 -11.64 -4.72 -16.63
C ASN A 5 -13.10 -5.12 -16.42
N LEU A 6 -13.73 -4.68 -15.31
CA LEU A 6 -15.15 -4.94 -15.06
C LEU A 6 -16.04 -4.27 -16.11
N PHE A 7 -15.79 -2.99 -16.40
CA PHE A 7 -16.62 -2.23 -17.34
C PHE A 7 -16.37 -2.60 -18.80
N ASP A 8 -15.16 -3.01 -19.16
CA ASP A 8 -14.86 -3.57 -20.48
C ASP A 8 -15.62 -4.88 -20.71
N TRP A 9 -15.85 -5.67 -19.65
CA TRP A 9 -16.67 -6.87 -19.71
C TRP A 9 -18.18 -6.57 -19.76
N VAL A 10 -18.69 -5.67 -18.91
CA VAL A 10 -20.14 -5.36 -18.79
C VAL A 10 -20.63 -4.46 -19.94
N ALA A 11 -19.85 -3.45 -20.30
CA ALA A 11 -20.21 -2.44 -21.29
C ALA A 11 -18.97 -2.06 -22.14
N PRO A 12 -18.55 -2.94 -23.07
CA PRO A 12 -17.34 -2.75 -23.86
C PRO A 12 -17.27 -1.36 -24.51
N GLY A 13 -16.10 -0.73 -24.43
CA GLY A 13 -15.85 0.59 -25.04
C GLY A 13 -16.39 1.80 -24.26
N CYS A 14 -17.15 1.62 -23.16
CA CYS A 14 -17.70 2.75 -22.40
C CYS A 14 -16.63 3.66 -21.75
N LEU A 15 -15.43 3.13 -21.51
CA LEU A 15 -14.29 3.84 -20.92
C LEU A 15 -13.16 4.11 -21.93
N GLY A 16 -13.39 3.81 -23.21
CA GLY A 16 -12.37 3.83 -24.26
C GLY A 16 -11.41 2.63 -24.19
N THR A 17 -10.24 2.76 -24.79
CA THR A 17 -9.22 1.71 -24.77
C THR A 17 -8.52 1.62 -23.42
N ARG A 18 -7.87 0.48 -23.15
CA ARG A 18 -7.09 0.26 -21.93
C ARG A 18 -6.01 1.31 -21.72
N GLU A 19 -5.29 1.66 -22.79
CA GLU A 19 -4.22 2.65 -22.78
C GLU A 19 -4.78 4.05 -22.51
N HIS A 20 -5.93 4.38 -23.11
CA HIS A 20 -6.62 5.64 -22.85
C HIS A 20 -7.03 5.73 -21.39
N PHE A 21 -7.70 4.69 -20.86
CA PHE A 21 -8.12 4.66 -19.46
C PHE A 21 -6.94 4.82 -18.50
N ARG A 22 -5.82 4.14 -18.78
CA ARG A 22 -4.61 4.24 -17.95
C ARG A 22 -4.07 5.67 -17.90
N LYS A 23 -3.90 6.31 -19.07
CA LYS A 23 -3.32 7.66 -19.15
C LYS A 23 -4.27 8.75 -18.67
N PHE A 24 -5.57 8.59 -18.93
CA PHE A 24 -6.57 9.63 -18.68
C PHE A 24 -7.16 9.57 -17.27
N TYR A 25 -7.31 8.37 -16.70
CA TYR A 25 -7.87 8.19 -15.36
C TYR A 25 -6.84 7.59 -14.38
N ASP A 26 -6.32 6.39 -14.63
CA ASP A 26 -5.55 5.62 -13.63
C ASP A 26 -4.29 6.36 -13.15
N GLU A 27 -3.46 6.87 -14.08
CA GLU A 27 -2.22 7.58 -13.74
C GLU A 27 -2.46 8.93 -13.06
N PRO A 28 -3.32 9.83 -13.57
CA PRO A 28 -3.62 11.10 -12.90
C PRO A 28 -4.20 10.91 -11.50
N LEU A 29 -5.14 9.98 -11.33
CA LEU A 29 -5.74 9.68 -10.02
C LEU A 29 -4.69 9.19 -9.03
N LYS A 30 -3.83 8.26 -9.44
CA LYS A 30 -2.71 7.76 -8.61
C LYS A 30 -1.71 8.85 -8.23
N ARG A 31 -1.48 9.83 -9.11
CA ARG A 31 -0.57 10.95 -8.82
C ARG A 31 -1.20 11.93 -7.82
N GLY A 32 -2.45 12.31 -8.02
CA GLY A 32 -3.16 13.25 -7.14
C GLY A 32 -3.46 12.70 -5.74
N GLN A 33 -3.56 11.37 -5.58
CA GLN A 33 -3.79 10.73 -4.28
C GLN A 33 -2.53 10.59 -3.41
N ARG A 34 -1.34 10.92 -3.93
CA ARG A 34 -0.10 10.87 -3.13
C ARG A 34 -0.15 11.96 -2.07
N SER A 35 0.28 11.65 -0.85
CA SER A 35 0.39 12.65 0.23
C SER A 35 1.29 13.82 -0.13
N THR A 36 2.27 13.60 -1.03
CA THR A 36 3.20 14.62 -1.51
C THR A 36 2.79 15.25 -2.84
N ALA A 37 1.54 15.07 -3.27
CA ALA A 37 1.08 15.61 -4.54
C ALA A 37 0.91 17.14 -4.47
N PRO A 38 1.48 17.91 -5.42
CA PRO A 38 1.16 19.32 -5.58
C PRO A 38 -0.35 19.54 -5.84
N ASP A 39 -0.88 20.67 -5.40
CA ASP A 39 -2.30 21.03 -5.55
C ASP A 39 -2.80 20.95 -7.00
N THR A 40 -1.92 21.24 -7.97
CA THR A 40 -2.25 21.13 -9.40
C THR A 40 -2.59 19.70 -9.81
N PHE A 41 -1.89 18.70 -9.27
CA PHE A 41 -2.17 17.29 -9.54
C PHE A 41 -3.41 16.80 -8.79
N VAL A 42 -3.67 17.32 -7.59
CA VAL A 42 -4.90 17.05 -6.83
C VAL A 42 -6.11 17.55 -7.62
N HIS A 43 -6.06 18.80 -8.09
CA HIS A 43 -7.13 19.39 -8.90
C HIS A 43 -7.38 18.60 -10.19
N VAL A 44 -6.33 18.23 -10.92
CA VAL A 44 -6.48 17.38 -12.12
C VAL A 44 -7.11 16.04 -11.77
N ALA A 45 -6.70 15.40 -10.68
CA ALA A 45 -7.28 14.14 -10.24
C ALA A 45 -8.77 14.28 -9.89
N ASP A 46 -9.17 15.35 -9.22
CA ASP A 46 -10.58 15.62 -8.90
C ASP A 46 -11.44 15.83 -10.15
N VAL A 47 -10.96 16.61 -11.12
CA VAL A 47 -11.65 16.79 -12.41
C VAL A 47 -11.82 15.45 -13.13
N ARG A 48 -10.77 14.62 -13.17
CA ARG A 48 -10.84 13.29 -13.79
C ARG A 48 -11.77 12.34 -13.03
N LYS A 49 -11.80 12.43 -11.71
CA LYS A 49 -12.70 11.64 -10.84
C LYS A 49 -14.16 12.00 -11.10
N GLN A 50 -14.48 13.29 -11.15
CA GLN A 50 -15.84 13.77 -11.44
C GLN A 50 -16.31 13.29 -12.81
N HIS A 51 -15.48 13.49 -13.84
CA HIS A 51 -15.79 13.00 -15.18
C HIS A 51 -16.01 11.48 -15.22
N LEU A 52 -15.18 10.71 -14.49
CA LEU A 52 -15.36 9.26 -14.40
C LEU A 52 -16.70 8.91 -13.77
N VAL A 53 -17.10 9.56 -12.67
CA VAL A 53 -18.38 9.33 -12.00
C VAL A 53 -19.55 9.60 -12.95
N GLU A 54 -19.50 10.67 -13.74
CA GLU A 54 -20.54 11.00 -14.74
C GLU A 54 -20.67 9.93 -15.83
N VAL A 55 -19.53 9.42 -16.34
CA VAL A 55 -19.52 8.34 -17.33
C VAL A 55 -20.11 7.07 -16.73
N LEU A 56 -19.71 6.70 -15.52
CA LEU A 56 -20.18 5.50 -14.84
C LEU A 56 -21.66 5.59 -14.46
N GLY A 57 -22.19 6.78 -14.16
CA GLY A 57 -23.60 6.99 -13.80
C GLY A 57 -24.60 6.51 -14.86
N LYS A 58 -24.19 6.39 -16.12
CA LYS A 58 -25.02 5.84 -17.22
C LYS A 58 -25.19 4.32 -17.14
N TYR A 59 -24.26 3.64 -16.47
CA TYR A 59 -24.15 2.18 -16.44
C TYR A 59 -24.23 1.61 -15.02
N PHE A 60 -24.13 2.46 -14.00
CA PHE A 60 -24.00 2.07 -12.60
C PHE A 60 -25.11 2.68 -11.75
N LEU A 61 -26.06 1.85 -11.34
CA LEU A 61 -27.09 2.24 -10.37
C LEU A 61 -26.56 2.03 -8.96
N ARG A 62 -26.35 3.13 -8.23
CA ARG A 62 -26.00 3.10 -6.81
C ARG A 62 -27.17 3.61 -5.98
N ARG A 63 -27.60 2.83 -4.99
CA ARG A 63 -28.52 3.26 -3.93
C ARG A 63 -27.83 3.10 -2.59
N THR A 64 -27.86 4.14 -1.78
CA THR A 64 -27.37 4.04 -0.41
C THR A 64 -28.51 3.67 0.54
N LYS A 65 -28.16 3.06 1.68
CA LYS A 65 -29.16 2.71 2.70
C LYS A 65 -29.77 3.99 3.28
N GLU A 66 -28.92 4.99 3.45
CA GLU A 66 -29.25 6.34 3.89
C GLU A 66 -30.34 6.97 2.99
N GLU A 67 -30.18 6.91 1.67
CA GLU A 67 -31.17 7.45 0.70
C GLU A 67 -32.50 6.68 0.65
N THR A 68 -32.50 5.39 0.97
CA THR A 68 -33.67 4.52 0.70
C THR A 68 -34.50 4.23 1.95
N ILE A 69 -33.84 3.87 3.04
CA ILE A 69 -34.47 3.35 4.27
C ILE A 69 -33.80 3.88 5.54
N GLY A 70 -33.00 4.96 5.44
CA GLY A 70 -32.25 5.50 6.57
C GLY A 70 -33.14 5.90 7.75
N ASN A 71 -34.36 6.37 7.48
CA ASN A 71 -35.38 6.71 8.47
C ASN A 71 -35.97 5.49 9.21
N LEU A 72 -35.79 4.27 8.69
CA LEU A 72 -36.26 3.03 9.29
C LEU A 72 -35.16 2.29 10.06
N MET A 73 -33.92 2.79 10.01
CA MET A 73 -32.77 2.17 10.66
C MET A 73 -32.41 2.91 11.95
N MET A 74 -32.07 2.16 12.99
CA MET A 74 -31.38 2.75 14.14
C MET A 74 -29.97 3.19 13.68
N GLY A 75 -29.47 4.29 14.26
CA GLY A 75 -28.18 4.89 13.88
C GLY A 75 -27.02 3.90 13.93
N LYS A 76 -26.01 4.13 13.10
CA LYS A 76 -24.75 3.36 13.10
C LYS A 76 -23.73 4.10 13.96
N GLU A 77 -23.20 3.42 14.97
CA GLU A 77 -22.06 3.91 15.75
C GLU A 77 -20.80 3.14 15.35
N ASP A 78 -19.81 3.86 14.82
CA ASP A 78 -18.50 3.31 14.48
C ASP A 78 -17.54 3.57 15.64
N ASN A 79 -17.25 2.52 16.41
CA ASN A 79 -16.38 2.57 17.57
C ASN A 79 -14.99 2.04 17.22
N VAL A 80 -13.95 2.85 17.43
CA VAL A 80 -12.54 2.44 17.29
C VAL A 80 -11.98 2.17 18.68
N VAL A 81 -11.59 0.91 18.93
CA VAL A 81 -11.00 0.50 20.21
C VAL A 81 -9.49 0.33 20.07
N PHE A 82 -8.74 1.12 20.83
CA PHE A 82 -7.29 1.03 20.88
C PHE A 82 -6.86 -0.02 21.90
N CYS A 83 -6.35 -1.15 21.40
CA CYS A 83 -5.83 -2.22 22.23
C CYS A 83 -4.31 -2.08 22.39
N ALA A 84 -3.84 -1.92 23.64
CA ALA A 84 -2.41 -1.96 23.92
C ALA A 84 -1.83 -3.36 23.67
N THR A 85 -0.61 -3.42 23.12
CA THR A 85 0.09 -4.69 22.94
C THR A 85 0.54 -5.27 24.29
N SER A 86 0.32 -6.56 24.48
CA SER A 86 0.80 -7.28 25.66
C SER A 86 2.32 -7.35 25.69
N GLU A 87 2.90 -7.57 26.87
CA GLU A 87 4.34 -7.69 27.04
C GLU A 87 4.93 -8.86 26.23
N VAL A 88 4.21 -9.96 26.12
CA VAL A 88 4.60 -11.11 25.28
C VAL A 88 4.64 -10.73 23.81
N GLN A 89 3.61 -10.02 23.31
CA GLN A 89 3.57 -9.55 21.92
C GLN A 89 4.73 -8.58 21.62
N LYS A 90 5.01 -7.63 22.53
CA LYS A 90 6.14 -6.70 22.38
C LYS A 90 7.47 -7.44 22.28
N ARG A 91 7.69 -8.41 23.17
CA ARG A 91 8.92 -9.22 23.18
C ARG A 91 9.09 -10.04 21.90
N VAL A 92 8.03 -10.70 21.44
CA VAL A 92 8.06 -11.48 20.20
C VAL A 92 8.32 -10.56 19.00
N TYR A 93 7.65 -9.41 18.95
CA TYR A 93 7.84 -8.42 17.88
C TYR A 93 9.28 -7.88 17.85
N GLN A 94 9.84 -7.50 19.00
CA GLN A 94 11.24 -7.07 19.10
C GLN A 94 12.19 -8.17 18.65
N ARG A 95 11.96 -9.44 19.05
CA ARG A 95 12.79 -10.56 18.60
C ARG A 95 12.71 -10.78 17.09
N MET A 96 11.51 -10.66 16.50
CA MET A 96 11.32 -10.71 15.05
C MET A 96 12.09 -9.61 14.33
N LEU A 97 12.05 -8.37 14.85
CA LEU A 97 12.81 -7.26 14.26
C LEU A 97 14.32 -7.51 14.26
N GLN A 98 14.84 -8.22 15.26
CA GLN A 98 16.27 -8.55 15.34
C GLN A 98 16.70 -9.73 14.45
N LEU A 99 15.77 -10.41 13.78
CA LEU A 99 16.13 -11.49 12.87
C LEU A 99 17.01 -10.94 11.73
N PRO A 100 18.10 -11.63 11.35
CA PRO A 100 19.01 -11.18 10.30
C PRO A 100 18.31 -10.84 8.98
N GLU A 101 17.27 -11.58 8.62
CA GLU A 101 16.48 -11.41 7.40
C GLU A 101 15.62 -10.14 7.46
N ILE A 102 15.05 -9.84 8.62
CA ILE A 102 14.27 -8.62 8.86
C ILE A 102 15.21 -7.41 8.93
N GLN A 103 16.37 -7.54 9.56
CA GLN A 103 17.41 -6.51 9.52
C GLN A 103 17.92 -6.25 8.10
N CYS A 104 18.06 -7.29 7.28
CA CYS A 104 18.39 -7.17 5.87
C CYS A 104 17.34 -6.36 5.12
N LEU A 105 16.06 -6.63 5.40
CA LEU A 105 14.94 -5.93 4.80
C LEU A 105 14.84 -4.46 5.23
N ILE A 106 14.97 -4.17 6.53
CA ILE A 106 14.95 -2.81 7.08
C ILE A 106 16.07 -1.97 6.45
N ASN A 107 17.25 -2.56 6.28
CA ASN A 107 18.43 -1.87 5.79
C ASN A 107 18.61 -1.95 4.26
N LYS A 108 17.62 -2.48 3.52
CA LYS A 108 17.77 -2.84 2.10
C LYS A 108 18.22 -1.68 1.21
N ASP A 109 17.78 -0.46 1.53
CA ASP A 109 18.02 0.76 0.75
C ASP A 109 19.31 1.49 1.14
N LEU A 110 19.99 1.07 2.21
CA LEU A 110 21.26 1.66 2.62
C LEU A 110 22.39 1.27 1.64
N PRO A 111 23.43 2.11 1.49
CA PRO A 111 24.63 1.76 0.74
C PRO A 111 25.28 0.48 1.26
N CYS A 112 25.80 -0.34 0.36
CA CYS A 112 26.53 -1.54 0.77
C CYS A 112 27.88 -1.18 1.39
N SER A 113 28.26 -1.88 2.46
CA SER A 113 29.53 -1.64 3.17
C SER A 113 30.76 -2.20 2.45
N CYS A 114 30.59 -2.90 1.33
CA CYS A 114 31.69 -3.47 0.55
C CYS A 114 32.39 -2.45 -0.38
N GLY A 115 31.95 -1.18 -0.38
CA GLY A 115 32.50 -0.13 -1.26
C GLY A 115 31.85 -0.07 -2.64
N SER A 116 30.89 -0.94 -2.95
CA SER A 116 30.10 -0.85 -4.19
C SER A 116 29.19 0.38 -4.20
N PRO A 117 28.86 0.96 -5.36
CA PRO A 117 27.84 1.99 -5.49
C PRO A 117 26.41 1.45 -5.29
N LEU A 118 26.26 0.14 -5.12
CA LEU A 118 24.97 -0.54 -5.02
C LEU A 118 24.39 -0.48 -3.59
N LYS A 119 23.06 -0.56 -3.52
CA LYS A 119 22.32 -0.75 -2.27
C LYS A 119 22.58 -2.14 -1.70
N LYS A 120 22.38 -2.31 -0.40
CA LYS A 120 22.53 -3.60 0.30
C LYS A 120 21.76 -4.73 -0.37
N ALA A 121 20.50 -4.48 -0.74
CA ALA A 121 19.64 -5.44 -1.44
C ALA A 121 20.13 -5.90 -2.81
N GLU A 122 20.92 -5.06 -3.49
CA GLU A 122 21.40 -5.31 -4.86
C GLU A 122 22.86 -5.80 -4.85
N CYS A 123 23.44 -6.02 -3.67
CA CYS A 123 24.84 -6.37 -3.49
C CYS A 123 25.01 -7.50 -2.46
N CYS A 124 25.94 -7.37 -1.51
CA CYS A 124 26.33 -8.42 -0.56
C CYS A 124 25.22 -8.86 0.41
N LYS A 125 24.11 -8.13 0.50
CA LYS A 125 22.98 -8.41 1.39
C LYS A 125 21.70 -8.61 0.59
N ARG A 126 21.82 -9.27 -0.57
CA ARG A 126 20.68 -9.73 -1.37
C ARG A 126 19.93 -10.88 -0.69
N THR A 127 20.68 -11.78 -0.07
CA THR A 127 20.17 -12.94 0.67
C THR A 127 20.89 -13.07 2.01
N ILE A 128 20.26 -13.72 2.98
CA ILE A 128 20.91 -14.09 4.24
C ILE A 128 21.12 -15.61 4.23
N PRO A 129 22.36 -16.09 4.36
CA PRO A 129 22.63 -17.52 4.48
C PRO A 129 21.92 -18.11 5.71
N ASN A 130 21.26 -19.26 5.54
CA ASN A 130 20.51 -19.97 6.60
C ASN A 130 19.40 -19.13 7.24
N GLY A 131 18.77 -18.26 6.46
CA GLY A 131 17.58 -17.51 6.87
C GLY A 131 16.35 -18.41 6.94
N ILE A 132 15.61 -18.39 8.05
CA ILE A 132 14.42 -19.24 8.23
C ILE A 132 13.31 -18.83 7.26
N ILE A 133 13.13 -17.52 7.04
CA ILE A 133 12.12 -16.98 6.12
C ILE A 133 12.53 -17.29 4.67
N TRP A 134 13.82 -17.18 4.38
CA TRP A 134 14.42 -17.47 3.09
C TRP A 134 14.21 -18.93 2.69
N ASP A 135 14.64 -19.88 3.53
CA ASP A 135 14.51 -21.32 3.29
C ASP A 135 13.04 -21.73 3.16
N TYR A 136 12.13 -21.05 3.87
CA TYR A 136 10.70 -21.27 3.78
C TYR A 136 10.10 -20.81 2.42
N LEU A 137 10.52 -19.64 1.91
CA LEU A 137 9.99 -19.05 0.68
C LEU A 137 10.66 -19.59 -0.60
N HIS A 138 11.93 -19.98 -0.50
CA HIS A 138 12.77 -20.39 -1.63
C HIS A 138 13.36 -21.79 -1.44
N ARG A 139 12.52 -22.76 -1.04
CA ARG A 139 12.91 -24.16 -0.82
C ARG A 139 13.69 -24.76 -1.99
N ASP A 140 13.32 -24.41 -3.22
CA ASP A 140 13.90 -24.97 -4.45
C ASP A 140 15.01 -24.08 -5.06
N SER A 141 15.33 -22.93 -4.45
CA SER A 141 16.33 -21.97 -4.97
C SER A 141 17.19 -21.39 -3.84
N PRO A 142 18.14 -22.18 -3.30
CA PRO A 142 18.92 -21.79 -2.11
C PRO A 142 19.79 -20.55 -2.33
N ASP A 143 20.24 -20.29 -3.57
CA ASP A 143 21.19 -19.23 -3.88
C ASP A 143 20.57 -17.84 -4.12
N GLY A 144 19.24 -17.74 -4.23
CA GLY A 144 18.62 -16.49 -4.68
C GLY A 144 17.51 -16.70 -5.70
N CYS A 145 16.53 -15.80 -5.76
CA CYS A 145 15.79 -15.57 -7.00
C CYS A 145 15.94 -14.10 -7.40
N ASP A 146 15.60 -13.79 -8.65
CA ASP A 146 15.83 -12.44 -9.18
C ASP A 146 15.05 -11.33 -8.46
N HIS A 147 13.98 -11.70 -7.75
CA HIS A 147 13.07 -10.78 -7.09
C HIS A 147 13.37 -10.57 -5.60
N CYS A 148 14.44 -11.17 -5.06
CA CYS A 148 14.82 -10.95 -3.67
C CYS A 148 15.53 -9.60 -3.52
N PRO A 149 14.99 -8.66 -2.71
CA PRO A 149 14.28 -8.87 -1.42
C PRO A 149 12.74 -8.71 -1.42
N PHE A 150 12.08 -8.45 -2.56
CA PHE A 150 10.62 -8.27 -2.63
C PHE A 150 9.83 -9.50 -2.20
N CYS A 151 10.37 -10.70 -2.42
CA CYS A 151 9.79 -11.96 -1.95
C CYS A 151 9.63 -11.99 -0.42
N VAL A 152 10.50 -11.33 0.35
CA VAL A 152 10.41 -11.23 1.81
C VAL A 152 9.50 -10.07 2.24
N VAL A 153 9.43 -9.00 1.44
CA VAL A 153 8.52 -7.86 1.68
C VAL A 153 7.06 -8.31 1.68
N LEU A 154 6.65 -9.10 0.69
CA LEU A 154 5.25 -9.49 0.52
C LEU A 154 4.68 -10.20 1.77
N PRO A 155 5.31 -11.24 2.32
CA PRO A 155 4.92 -11.86 3.61
C PRO A 155 4.85 -10.88 4.79
N CYS A 156 5.75 -9.90 4.84
CA CYS A 156 5.77 -8.89 5.91
C CYS A 156 4.70 -7.80 5.73
N LEU A 157 4.22 -7.55 4.51
CA LEU A 157 3.19 -6.56 4.21
C LEU A 157 1.76 -7.12 4.21
N VAL A 158 1.55 -8.45 4.23
CA VAL A 158 0.20 -9.04 4.32
C VAL A 158 -0.49 -8.74 5.67
N LYS A 159 0.18 -8.07 6.61
CA LYS A 159 -0.46 -7.49 7.79
C LYS A 159 -0.54 -5.95 7.68
N PRO A 160 -1.73 -5.36 7.55
CA PRO A 160 -1.89 -3.92 7.58
C PRO A 160 -1.72 -3.46 9.02
N HIS A 161 -0.52 -3.01 9.38
CA HIS A 161 -0.35 -2.03 10.45
C HIS A 161 0.15 -0.74 9.81
N GLN A 162 -0.81 0.17 9.60
CA GLN A 162 -0.52 1.59 9.65
C GLN A 162 0.06 1.85 11.05
N VAL A 163 1.39 1.88 11.13
CA VAL A 163 2.06 2.58 12.21
C VAL A 163 2.33 3.96 11.66
N GLU A 164 1.46 4.90 12.02
CA GLU A 164 1.79 6.31 11.97
C GLU A 164 3.05 6.49 12.82
N LEU A 165 4.19 6.69 12.16
CA LEU A 165 5.35 7.29 12.79
C LEU A 165 4.97 8.74 13.03
N GLY A 166 4.51 9.00 14.25
CA GLY A 166 4.15 10.33 14.71
C GLY A 166 5.28 11.32 14.48
N ASP A 167 4.91 12.43 13.85
CA ASP A 167 5.65 13.68 13.86
C ASP A 167 5.86 14.14 15.31
N THR A 168 7.04 13.87 15.87
CA THR A 168 7.53 14.64 17.01
C THR A 168 8.28 15.86 16.48
N ALA A 169 7.55 16.92 16.14
CA ALA A 169 8.10 18.25 15.98
C ALA A 169 7.02 19.31 16.16
N SER A 170 6.92 19.84 17.38
CA SER A 170 6.65 21.25 17.75
C SER A 170 5.82 21.37 19.02
N SER A 171 6.51 21.31 20.15
CA SER A 171 6.12 22.06 21.34
C SER A 171 6.11 23.56 21.02
N GLY A 172 4.95 24.20 21.12
CA GLY A 172 4.77 25.64 20.94
C GLY A 172 3.47 26.12 21.59
N ASN A 173 3.61 26.58 22.84
CA ASN A 173 2.60 27.21 23.70
C ASN A 173 1.57 28.07 22.96
N ARG A 174 0.31 27.96 23.40
CA ARG A 174 -0.63 29.09 23.48
C ARG A 174 -1.51 28.97 24.72
N GLU A 175 -1.38 29.96 25.60
CA GLU A 175 -2.52 30.54 26.31
C GLU A 175 -3.51 31.14 25.31
#